data_AF-A0A8S3UW98-F1
#
_entry.id   AF-A0A8S3UW98-F1
#
_cell.length_a   1.000
_cell.length_b   1.000
_cell.length_c   1.000
_cell.angle_alpha   90.00
_cell.angle_beta   90.00
_cell.angle_gamma   90.00
#
_symmetry.space_group_name_H-M   'P 1'
#
loop_
_entity.id
_entity.type
_entity.pdbx_description
1 polymer ?
#
loop_
_entity_poly.entity_id
_entity_poly.type
_entity_poly.pdbx_seq_one_letter_code
_entity_poly.pdbx_strand_id
1 'polypeptide(L)'
;MKKICIKYSLENPLSLLYIEMSKGKWKKLTTTAVHKYWTTRINEEIMYYSSLKYIPTSLFKVGKIHPLALANSANQRDINRIPIRIKIATGTYILQTNRAAYNQNNVDPTCKLCDQAEESLSHFLLCCRALDQFRTPILKNIICKCSELPALQHSNIQLDILQLIINPFHYACSAESENDISYRIEPLCRQLIYKLHNKSEGAPGFTDPIKWNNFLHKLTAKLKIDFSEETEVDSVRTSYLPSRLNPGSSDKATQLKLPLEGTTIEVFKNVEKEAISGRLQNRSVRLKDDKAFMVLKKIILFSAKTS
;
A
#
# COMPACT_ATOMS: atom_id res chain seq x y z
N MET A 1 -17.62 -19.11 20.63
CA MET A 1 -16.35 -19.10 21.39
C MET A 1 -15.43 -20.28 21.04
N LYS A 2 -15.86 -21.55 21.18
CA LYS A 2 -15.05 -22.76 20.89
C LYS A 2 -14.25 -22.74 19.58
N LYS A 3 -14.86 -22.32 18.46
CA LYS A 3 -14.17 -22.21 17.15
C LYS A 3 -12.98 -21.23 17.16
N ILE A 4 -13.09 -20.11 17.89
CA ILE A 4 -12.02 -19.10 18.01
C ILE A 4 -10.88 -19.67 18.84
N CYS A 5 -11.20 -20.32 19.97
CA CYS A 5 -10.17 -20.92 20.83
C CYS A 5 -9.37 -21.99 20.09
N ILE A 6 -10.06 -22.88 19.38
CA ILE A 6 -9.41 -23.92 18.55
C ILE A 6 -8.52 -23.28 17.47
N LYS A 7 -9.06 -22.31 16.71
CA LYS A 7 -8.34 -21.69 15.59
C LYS A 7 -7.05 -20.99 16.02
N TYR A 8 -7.10 -20.25 17.13
CA TYR A 8 -5.97 -19.45 17.60
C TYR A 8 -5.15 -20.13 18.69
N SER A 9 -5.37 -21.44 18.91
CA SER A 9 -4.69 -22.22 19.96
C SER A 9 -4.77 -21.55 21.34
N LEU A 10 -5.93 -20.97 21.66
CA LEU A 10 -6.23 -20.51 23.02
C LEU A 10 -6.65 -21.70 23.87
N GLU A 11 -6.51 -21.57 25.18
CA GLU A 11 -6.99 -22.56 26.15
C GLU A 11 -8.47 -22.92 25.92
N ASN A 12 -8.86 -24.09 26.42
CA ASN A 12 -10.22 -24.57 26.31
C ASN A 12 -11.19 -23.49 26.84
N PRO A 13 -12.25 -23.11 26.10
CA PRO A 13 -13.18 -22.09 26.56
C PRO A 13 -13.78 -22.41 27.94
N LEU A 14 -13.89 -23.68 28.32
CA LEU A 14 -14.33 -24.08 29.66
C LEU A 14 -13.30 -23.75 30.74
N SER A 15 -11.99 -23.99 30.51
CA SER A 15 -10.96 -23.63 31.50
C SER A 15 -10.90 -22.13 31.71
N LEU A 16 -11.12 -21.36 30.65
CA LEU A 16 -11.17 -19.90 30.69
C LEU A 16 -12.39 -19.34 31.44
N LEU A 17 -13.47 -20.13 31.62
CA LEU A 17 -14.61 -19.73 32.46
C LEU A 17 -14.32 -19.87 33.95
N TYR A 18 -13.40 -20.75 34.34
CA TYR A 18 -13.02 -20.95 35.75
C TYR A 18 -11.94 -19.97 36.23
N ILE A 19 -11.25 -19.29 35.31
CA ILE A 19 -10.26 -18.28 35.65
C ILE A 19 -10.94 -16.90 35.64
N GLU A 20 -11.03 -16.25 36.80
CA GLU A 20 -11.50 -14.86 36.87
C GLU A 20 -10.51 -13.92 36.16
N MET A 21 -10.78 -13.64 34.89
CA MET A 21 -10.02 -12.69 34.09
C MET A 21 -10.80 -11.39 33.91
N SER A 22 -10.13 -10.26 34.15
CA SER A 22 -10.69 -8.97 33.74
C SER A 22 -10.82 -8.88 32.22
N LYS A 23 -11.81 -8.12 31.74
CA LYS A 23 -12.04 -7.87 30.30
C LYS A 23 -10.77 -7.42 29.58
N GLY A 24 -9.93 -6.61 30.23
CA GLY A 24 -8.66 -6.14 29.69
C GLY A 24 -7.63 -7.26 29.50
N LYS A 25 -7.47 -8.15 30.51
CA LYS A 25 -6.60 -9.33 30.41
C LYS A 25 -7.08 -10.26 29.29
N TRP A 26 -8.39 -10.47 29.18
CA TRP A 26 -8.98 -11.28 28.11
C TRP A 26 -8.71 -10.70 26.71
N LYS A 27 -8.93 -9.39 26.53
CA LYS A 27 -8.63 -8.68 25.28
C LYS A 27 -7.14 -8.84 24.93
N LYS A 28 -6.24 -8.63 25.90
CA LYS A 28 -4.80 -8.80 25.68
C LYS A 28 -4.44 -10.22 25.26
N LEU A 29 -4.92 -11.24 25.98
CA LEU A 29 -4.66 -12.65 25.67
C LEU A 29 -5.13 -13.01 24.25
N THR A 30 -6.37 -12.66 23.92
CA THR A 30 -6.97 -12.94 22.62
C THR A 30 -6.25 -12.20 21.49
N THR A 31 -5.95 -10.90 21.67
CA THR A 31 -5.16 -10.12 20.69
C THR A 31 -3.78 -10.73 20.47
N THR A 32 -3.05 -11.09 21.53
CA THR A 32 -1.72 -11.70 21.42
C THR A 32 -1.77 -13.03 20.67
N ALA A 33 -2.73 -13.90 20.97
CA ALA A 33 -2.87 -15.18 20.26
C ALA A 33 -3.22 -14.99 18.78
N VAL A 34 -4.15 -14.07 18.47
CA VAL A 34 -4.53 -13.74 17.09
C VAL A 34 -3.33 -13.16 16.33
N HIS A 35 -2.57 -12.25 16.94
CA HIS A 35 -1.39 -11.67 16.32
C HIS A 35 -0.32 -12.73 16.05
N LYS A 36 -0.02 -13.58 17.05
CA LYS A 36 0.95 -14.67 16.90
C LYS A 36 0.55 -15.62 15.77
N TYR A 37 -0.72 -16.03 15.72
CA TYR A 37 -1.24 -16.91 14.67
C TYR A 37 -1.05 -16.28 13.28
N TRP A 38 -1.49 -15.03 13.09
CA TRP A 38 -1.40 -14.39 11.78
C TRP A 38 0.03 -14.07 11.38
N THR A 39 0.89 -13.63 12.30
CA THR A 39 2.31 -13.41 12.02
C THR A 39 2.97 -14.70 11.53
N THR A 40 2.74 -15.81 12.23
CA THR A 40 3.26 -17.13 11.83
C THR A 40 2.75 -17.50 10.45
N ARG A 41 1.44 -17.41 10.23
CA ARG A 41 0.81 -17.80 8.98
C ARG A 41 1.28 -16.97 7.78
N ILE A 42 1.45 -15.66 7.98
CA ILE A 42 1.93 -14.74 6.96
C ILE A 42 3.39 -15.03 6.62
N ASN A 43 4.24 -15.27 7.62
CA ASN A 43 5.63 -15.63 7.41
C ASN A 43 5.75 -16.95 6.63
N GLU A 44 4.94 -17.96 6.97
CA GLU A 44 4.86 -19.20 6.20
C GLU A 44 4.45 -18.93 4.74
N GLU A 45 3.41 -18.13 4.53
CA GLU A 45 2.89 -17.85 3.18
C GLU A 45 3.89 -17.07 2.34
N ILE A 46 4.58 -16.07 2.91
CA ILE A 46 5.59 -15.27 2.20
C ILE A 46 6.69 -16.15 1.58
N MET A 47 7.09 -17.24 2.26
CA MET A 47 8.10 -18.17 1.73
C MET A 47 7.69 -18.83 0.40
N TYR A 48 6.39 -18.92 0.11
CA TYR A 48 5.89 -19.52 -1.13
C TYR A 48 5.71 -18.51 -2.27
N TYR A 49 5.78 -17.21 -1.99
CA TYR A 49 5.55 -16.16 -2.99
C TYR A 49 6.84 -15.40 -3.28
N SER A 50 7.52 -15.77 -4.36
CA SER A 50 8.73 -15.08 -4.85
C SER A 50 8.48 -13.60 -5.20
N SER A 51 7.22 -13.23 -5.47
CA SER A 51 6.79 -11.84 -5.69
C SER A 51 6.92 -10.97 -4.43
N LEU A 52 6.91 -11.55 -3.24
CA LEU A 52 7.00 -10.84 -1.96
C LEU A 52 8.44 -10.67 -1.47
N LYS A 53 9.45 -11.07 -2.26
CA LYS A 53 10.87 -11.00 -1.89
C LYS A 53 11.34 -9.60 -1.50
N TYR A 54 10.64 -8.55 -1.93
CA TYR A 54 10.99 -7.15 -1.61
C TYR A 54 10.37 -6.64 -0.30
N ILE A 55 9.53 -7.44 0.36
CA ILE A 55 8.90 -7.10 1.63
C ILE A 55 9.53 -7.99 2.72
N PRO A 56 10.48 -7.46 3.51
CA PRO A 56 11.09 -8.24 4.57
C PRO A 56 10.04 -8.58 5.64
N THR A 57 9.99 -9.85 6.03
CA THR A 57 9.08 -10.37 7.07
C THR A 57 9.29 -9.69 8.42
N SER A 58 10.50 -9.20 8.70
CA SER A 58 10.86 -8.51 9.95
C SER A 58 10.12 -7.19 10.16
N LEU A 59 9.77 -6.49 9.08
CA LEU A 59 9.00 -5.24 9.15
C LEU A 59 7.51 -5.48 9.36
N PHE A 60 7.03 -6.70 9.10
CA PHE A 60 5.63 -7.02 9.24
C PHE A 60 5.26 -7.31 10.70
N LYS A 61 4.33 -6.52 11.24
CA LYS A 61 3.76 -6.72 12.57
C LYS A 61 2.24 -6.64 12.47
N VAL A 62 1.55 -7.75 12.76
CA VAL A 62 0.08 -7.77 12.86
C VAL A 62 -0.35 -6.73 13.89
N GLY A 63 -1.33 -5.89 13.55
CA GLY A 63 -1.77 -4.79 14.41
C GLY A 63 -1.09 -3.45 14.09
N LYS A 64 -0.06 -3.42 13.23
CA LYS A 64 0.62 -2.18 12.80
C LYS A 64 0.53 -1.98 11.29
N ILE A 65 0.38 -0.74 10.86
CA ILE A 65 0.39 -0.38 9.44
C ILE A 65 1.81 -0.52 8.92
N HIS A 66 1.97 -1.14 7.74
CA HIS A 66 3.27 -1.29 7.12
C HIS A 66 3.81 0.08 6.66
N PRO A 67 5.11 0.39 6.80
CA PRO A 67 5.67 1.68 6.40
C PRO A 67 5.38 2.10 4.95
N LEU A 68 5.35 1.14 4.02
CA LEU A 68 4.93 1.36 2.61
C LEU A 68 3.50 1.91 2.43
N ALA A 69 2.64 1.71 3.42
CA ALA A 69 1.25 2.16 3.43
C ALA A 69 1.06 3.46 4.22
N LEU A 70 2.12 4.02 4.81
CA LEU A 70 2.08 5.29 5.51
C LEU A 70 2.31 6.43 4.52
N ALA A 71 1.56 7.53 4.66
CA ALA A 71 1.87 8.79 4.00
C ALA A 71 2.57 9.73 4.98
N ASN A 72 3.62 10.42 4.53
CA ASN A 72 4.29 11.43 5.34
C ASN A 72 3.43 12.70 5.51
N SER A 73 2.38 12.86 4.69
CA SER A 73 1.48 13.99 4.72
C SER A 73 0.04 13.53 4.46
N ALA A 74 -0.94 14.33 4.91
CA ALA A 74 -2.36 14.13 4.58
C ALA A 74 -2.70 14.56 3.13
N ASN A 75 -1.70 14.77 2.27
CA ASN A 75 -1.92 15.19 0.89
C ASN A 75 -2.53 14.06 0.06
N GLN A 76 -3.68 14.32 -0.57
CA GLN A 76 -4.37 13.35 -1.43
C GLN A 76 -3.47 12.79 -2.53
N ARG A 77 -2.55 13.60 -3.08
CA ARG A 77 -1.58 13.13 -4.08
C ARG A 77 -0.65 12.05 -3.53
N ASP A 78 -0.23 12.15 -2.27
CA ASP A 78 0.63 11.14 -1.65
C ASP A 78 -0.14 9.88 -1.28
N ILE A 79 -1.39 10.02 -0.87
CA ILE A 79 -2.31 8.91 -0.61
C ILE A 79 -2.56 8.11 -1.90
N ASN A 80 -2.82 8.79 -3.02
CA ASN A 80 -3.08 8.15 -4.31
C ASN A 80 -1.89 7.34 -4.86
N ARG A 81 -0.67 7.61 -4.37
CA ARG A 81 0.55 6.88 -4.79
C ARG A 81 0.72 5.54 -4.07
N ILE A 82 0.18 5.41 -2.86
CA ILE A 82 0.36 4.23 -2.00
C ILE A 82 -0.13 2.94 -2.68
N PRO A 83 -1.32 2.88 -3.30
CA PRO A 83 -1.81 1.65 -3.93
C PRO A 83 -0.88 1.10 -5.01
N ILE A 84 -0.32 1.97 -5.85
CA ILE A 84 0.59 1.57 -6.93
C ILE A 84 1.89 1.01 -6.35
N ARG A 85 2.42 1.67 -5.32
CA ARG A 85 3.61 1.19 -4.62
C ARG A 85 3.38 -0.19 -3.99
N ILE A 86 2.25 -0.38 -3.31
CA ILE A 86 1.88 -1.67 -2.73
C ILE A 86 1.73 -2.74 -3.81
N LYS A 87 1.14 -2.41 -4.96
CA LYS A 87 1.02 -3.35 -6.09
C LYS A 87 2.39 -3.80 -6.59
N ILE A 88 3.34 -2.87 -6.72
CA ILE A 88 4.70 -3.19 -7.13
C ILE A 88 5.40 -4.05 -6.08
N ALA A 89 5.33 -3.66 -4.80
CA ALA A 89 6.00 -4.39 -3.72
C ALA A 89 5.47 -5.82 -3.52
N THR A 90 4.21 -6.05 -3.87
CA THR A 90 3.57 -7.37 -3.78
C THR A 90 3.60 -8.17 -5.08
N GLY A 91 4.14 -7.62 -6.16
CA GLY A 91 4.11 -8.21 -7.49
C GLY A 91 2.72 -8.36 -8.10
N THR A 92 1.73 -7.62 -7.59
CA THR A 92 0.36 -7.55 -8.17
C THR A 92 0.21 -6.44 -9.20
N TYR A 93 1.28 -5.67 -9.46
CA TYR A 93 1.34 -4.73 -10.57
C TYR A 93 1.40 -5.49 -11.90
N ILE A 94 0.50 -5.16 -12.83
CA ILE A 94 0.29 -5.94 -14.05
C ILE A 94 1.26 -5.48 -15.15
N LEU A 95 2.42 -6.15 -15.24
CA LEU A 95 3.37 -6.00 -16.35
C LEU A 95 3.07 -7.00 -17.48
N GLN A 96 3.65 -6.82 -18.69
CA GLN A 96 3.48 -7.80 -19.78
C GLN A 96 3.99 -9.19 -19.39
N THR A 97 5.09 -9.29 -18.63
CA THR A 97 5.58 -10.59 -18.14
C THR A 97 4.56 -11.30 -17.26
N ASN A 98 3.87 -10.59 -16.36
CA ASN A 98 2.75 -11.14 -15.59
C ASN A 98 1.58 -11.55 -16.49
N ARG A 99 1.27 -10.75 -17.51
CA ARG A 99 0.19 -11.07 -18.47
C ARG A 99 0.51 -12.32 -19.28
N ALA A 100 1.74 -12.47 -19.75
CA ALA A 100 2.21 -13.63 -20.49
C ALA A 100 2.17 -14.90 -19.61
N ALA A 101 2.60 -14.79 -18.35
CA ALA A 101 2.62 -15.93 -17.44
C ALA A 101 1.22 -16.45 -17.02
N TYR A 102 0.20 -15.58 -16.98
CA TYR A 102 -1.09 -15.91 -16.38
C TYR A 102 -2.30 -15.85 -17.31
N ASN A 103 -2.17 -15.31 -18.53
CA ASN A 103 -3.26 -15.38 -19.50
C ASN A 103 -3.29 -16.75 -20.18
N GLN A 104 -4.50 -17.21 -20.51
CA GLN A 104 -4.70 -18.44 -21.30
C GLN A 104 -4.27 -18.27 -22.76
N ASN A 105 -4.29 -17.03 -23.26
CA ASN A 105 -3.87 -16.70 -24.61
C ASN A 105 -2.37 -16.43 -24.63
N ASN A 106 -1.73 -16.68 -25.77
CA ASN A 106 -0.34 -16.30 -26.00
C ASN A 106 -0.24 -14.77 -25.99
N VAL A 107 0.30 -14.20 -24.91
CA VAL A 107 0.53 -12.76 -24.78
C VAL A 107 2.03 -12.53 -24.85
N ASP A 108 2.46 -11.63 -25.73
CA ASP A 108 3.85 -11.20 -25.85
C ASP A 108 4.32 -10.52 -24.55
N PRO A 109 5.39 -11.01 -23.88
CA PRO A 109 5.94 -10.40 -22.68
C PRO A 109 6.70 -9.09 -22.95
N THR A 110 6.90 -8.69 -24.21
CA THR A 110 7.66 -7.49 -24.60
C THR A 110 7.02 -6.20 -24.10
N CYS A 111 7.85 -5.28 -23.61
CA CYS A 111 7.40 -3.98 -23.09
C CYS A 111 6.81 -3.09 -24.18
N LYS A 112 5.51 -2.84 -24.10
CA LYS A 112 4.73 -2.02 -25.03
C LYS A 112 5.14 -0.55 -25.12
N LEU A 113 6.03 -0.09 -24.24
CA LEU A 113 6.51 1.28 -24.25
C LEU A 113 7.76 1.45 -25.12
N CYS A 114 8.61 0.42 -25.20
CA CYS A 114 9.88 0.50 -25.90
C CYS A 114 10.11 -0.59 -26.94
N ASP A 115 9.29 -1.65 -26.94
CA ASP A 115 9.33 -2.79 -27.85
C ASP A 115 10.71 -3.47 -28.00
N GLN A 116 11.54 -3.37 -26.95
CA GLN A 116 12.95 -3.80 -26.99
C GLN A 116 13.28 -5.01 -26.10
N ALA A 117 12.54 -5.22 -25.01
CA ALA A 117 12.81 -6.27 -24.05
C ALA A 117 11.54 -6.67 -23.30
N GLU A 118 11.58 -7.81 -22.62
CA GLU A 118 10.50 -8.25 -21.73
C GLU A 118 10.22 -7.21 -20.63
N GLU A 119 8.95 -6.93 -20.39
CA GLU A 119 8.50 -6.00 -19.36
C GLU A 119 8.57 -6.65 -17.96
N SER A 120 9.79 -6.91 -17.50
CA SER A 120 10.03 -7.30 -16.11
C SER A 120 9.97 -6.09 -15.18
N LEU A 121 9.86 -6.32 -13.86
CA LEU A 121 9.87 -5.23 -12.89
C LEU A 121 11.18 -4.41 -12.93
N SER A 122 12.31 -5.09 -13.12
CA SER A 122 13.61 -4.45 -13.30
C SER A 122 13.62 -3.61 -14.57
N HIS A 123 13.11 -4.14 -15.69
CA HIS A 123 12.99 -3.38 -16.93
C HIS A 123 12.13 -2.12 -16.72
N PHE A 124 10.93 -2.28 -16.16
CA PHE A 124 10.01 -1.18 -15.92
C PHE A 124 10.62 -0.07 -15.03
N LEU A 125 11.25 -0.44 -13.91
CA LEU A 125 11.78 0.53 -12.95
C LEU A 125 13.15 1.08 -13.32
N LEU A 126 14.00 0.32 -14.02
CA LEU A 126 15.44 0.63 -14.18
C LEU A 126 15.95 0.69 -15.63
N CYS A 127 15.37 -0.06 -16.58
CA CYS A 127 15.98 -0.20 -17.92
C CYS A 127 15.16 0.36 -19.08
N CYS A 128 13.83 0.47 -18.96
CA CYS A 128 12.95 0.88 -20.05
C CYS A 128 13.36 2.25 -20.63
N ARG A 129 13.76 2.28 -21.91
CA ARG A 129 14.29 3.49 -22.57
C ARG A 129 13.23 4.57 -22.73
N ALA A 130 11.97 4.19 -22.98
CA ALA A 130 10.85 5.11 -23.12
C ALA A 130 10.53 5.88 -21.82
N LEU A 131 10.97 5.35 -20.67
CA LEU A 131 10.74 5.93 -19.35
C LEU A 131 11.94 6.72 -18.81
N ASP A 132 13.05 6.76 -19.55
CA ASP A 132 14.34 7.23 -19.02
C ASP A 132 14.32 8.71 -18.61
N GLN A 133 13.67 9.56 -19.42
CA GLN A 133 13.52 10.99 -19.12
C GLN A 133 12.79 11.27 -17.79
N PHE A 134 11.91 10.38 -17.33
CA PHE A 134 11.20 10.53 -16.05
C PHE A 134 11.97 9.91 -14.89
N ARG A 135 12.75 8.87 -15.19
CA ARG A 135 13.48 8.06 -14.23
C ARG A 135 14.79 8.71 -13.80
N THR A 136 15.63 9.10 -14.76
CA THR A 136 17.02 9.52 -14.54
C THR A 136 17.16 10.66 -13.52
N PRO A 137 16.36 11.74 -13.57
CA PRO A 137 16.47 12.82 -12.58
C PRO A 137 16.19 12.37 -11.15
N ILE A 138 15.21 11.47 -10.97
CA ILE A 138 14.80 11.00 -9.64
C ILE A 138 15.77 9.93 -9.14
N LEU A 139 16.21 9.01 -10.00
CA LEU A 139 17.22 8.01 -9.65
C LEU A 139 18.52 8.68 -9.20
N LYS A 140 18.97 9.74 -9.87
CA LYS A 140 20.15 10.50 -9.44
C LYS A 140 20.00 11.01 -8.00
N ASN A 141 18.82 11.54 -7.65
CA ASN A 141 18.54 12.01 -6.29
C ASN A 141 18.48 10.86 -5.28
N ILE A 142 17.88 9.73 -5.66
CA ILE A 142 17.85 8.53 -4.82
C ILE A 142 19.28 8.06 -4.55
N ILE A 143 20.08 7.83 -5.59
CA ILE A 143 21.47 7.35 -5.49
C ILE A 143 22.33 8.32 -4.65
N CYS A 144 22.20 9.63 -4.87
CA CYS A 144 22.91 10.64 -4.09
C CYS A 144 22.58 10.57 -2.59
N LYS A 145 21.32 10.32 -2.22
CA LYS A 145 20.95 10.12 -0.81
C LYS A 145 21.37 8.74 -0.27
N CYS A 146 21.51 7.75 -1.14
CA CYS A 146 21.89 6.39 -0.74
C CYS A 146 23.36 6.24 -0.41
N SER A 147 24.24 7.12 -0.91
CA SER A 147 25.64 7.08 -0.48
C SER A 147 25.80 7.36 1.02
N GLU A 148 24.77 7.86 1.70
CA GLU A 148 24.72 7.99 3.16
C GLU A 148 24.37 6.68 3.87
N LEU A 149 23.85 5.66 3.17
CA LEU A 149 23.44 4.39 3.79
C LEU A 149 24.67 3.53 4.13
N PRO A 150 24.79 3.05 5.37
CA PRO A 150 26.00 2.40 5.87
C PRO A 150 26.33 1.04 5.23
N ALA A 151 25.43 0.41 4.47
CA ALA A 151 25.76 -0.72 3.60
C ALA A 151 24.64 -1.01 2.58
N LEU A 152 24.97 -0.96 1.30
CA LEU A 152 24.23 -1.72 0.27
C LEU A 152 24.64 -3.19 0.43
N GLN A 153 23.67 -4.07 0.64
CA GLN A 153 23.90 -5.41 1.19
C GLN A 153 24.15 -6.48 0.12
N HIS A 154 23.92 -6.20 -1.17
CA HIS A 154 23.99 -7.22 -2.22
C HIS A 154 25.24 -7.07 -3.07
N SER A 155 25.74 -8.21 -3.56
CA SER A 155 26.77 -8.25 -4.60
C SER A 155 26.30 -7.66 -5.93
N ASN A 156 24.98 -7.52 -6.11
CA ASN A 156 24.36 -6.99 -7.31
C ASN A 156 23.71 -5.62 -7.03
N ILE A 157 24.39 -4.56 -7.45
CA ILE A 157 23.95 -3.17 -7.28
C ILE A 157 22.56 -2.90 -7.89
N GLN A 158 22.21 -3.59 -8.98
CA GLN A 158 20.91 -3.42 -9.62
C GLN A 158 19.77 -3.96 -8.74
N LEU A 159 20.01 -5.09 -8.06
CA LEU A 159 19.04 -5.64 -7.12
C LEU A 159 18.88 -4.75 -5.89
N ASP A 160 19.98 -4.18 -5.40
CA ASP A 160 19.92 -3.22 -4.29
C ASP A 160 19.13 -1.96 -4.65
N ILE A 161 19.39 -1.37 -5.82
CA ILE A 161 18.64 -0.21 -6.28
C ILE A 161 17.15 -0.57 -6.47
N LEU A 162 16.86 -1.75 -7.00
CA LEU A 162 15.49 -2.23 -7.18
C LEU A 162 14.79 -2.39 -5.82
N GLN A 163 15.42 -3.06 -4.87
CA GLN A 163 14.93 -3.26 -3.51
C GLN A 163 14.67 -1.93 -2.81
N LEU A 164 15.60 -0.99 -2.94
CA LEU A 164 15.50 0.35 -2.38
C LEU A 164 14.31 1.14 -2.96
N ILE A 165 14.13 1.13 -4.29
CA ILE A 165 13.01 1.82 -4.94
C ILE A 165 11.67 1.23 -4.47
N ILE A 166 11.59 -0.10 -4.39
CA ILE A 166 10.36 -0.78 -3.99
C ILE A 166 10.09 -0.53 -2.50
N ASN A 167 11.09 -0.76 -1.66
CA ASN A 167 10.97 -0.71 -0.21
C ASN A 167 12.27 -0.23 0.47
N PRO A 168 12.45 1.10 0.66
CA PRO A 168 13.66 1.68 1.24
C PRO A 168 13.82 1.30 2.71
N PHE A 169 12.72 0.99 3.40
CA PHE A 169 12.74 0.56 4.81
C PHE A 169 13.44 -0.79 5.02
N HIS A 170 13.74 -1.53 3.94
CA HIS A 170 14.60 -2.70 4.02
C HIS A 170 16.00 -2.37 4.58
N TYR A 171 16.49 -1.15 4.33
CA TYR A 171 17.80 -0.67 4.77
C TYR A 171 17.74 0.14 6.07
N ALA A 172 16.58 0.22 6.74
CA ALA A 172 16.44 0.95 7.98
C ALA A 172 17.29 0.30 9.09
N CYS A 173 18.27 1.02 9.62
CA CYS A 173 19.23 0.49 10.61
C CYS A 173 18.68 0.51 12.05
N SER A 174 17.69 1.36 12.35
CA SER A 174 17.03 1.38 13.65
C SER A 174 15.58 1.85 13.50
N ALA A 175 14.65 1.14 14.13
CA ALA A 175 13.21 1.37 13.96
C ALA A 175 12.69 2.69 14.56
N GLU A 176 13.58 3.53 15.13
CA GLU A 176 13.19 4.61 16.04
C GLU A 176 13.83 5.97 15.74
N SER A 177 14.66 6.08 14.70
CA SER A 177 15.28 7.35 14.32
C SER A 177 14.47 8.02 13.20
N GLU A 178 13.80 9.14 13.48
CA GLU A 178 13.17 10.00 12.45
C GLU A 178 14.20 10.52 11.41
N ASN A 179 15.48 10.52 11.77
CA ASN A 179 16.60 10.86 10.87
C ASN A 179 17.02 9.70 9.95
N ASP A 180 16.29 8.57 9.97
CA ASP A 180 16.62 7.44 9.09
C ASP A 180 16.47 7.86 7.62
N ILE A 181 17.56 7.66 6.89
CA ILE A 181 17.70 7.94 5.46
C ILE A 181 16.54 7.34 4.66
N SER A 182 16.00 6.20 5.11
CA SER A 182 14.83 5.54 4.53
C SER A 182 13.63 6.47 4.40
N TYR A 183 13.32 7.29 5.42
CA TYR A 183 12.21 8.25 5.37
C TYR A 183 12.49 9.43 4.43
N ARG A 184 13.76 9.81 4.25
CA ARG A 184 14.17 10.87 3.31
C ARG A 184 14.17 10.40 1.86
N ILE A 185 14.38 9.12 1.62
CA ILE A 185 14.38 8.46 0.31
C ILE A 185 12.96 8.06 -0.11
N GLU A 186 12.12 7.64 0.85
CA GLU A 186 10.80 7.08 0.56
C GLU A 186 9.94 7.95 -0.37
N PRO A 187 9.82 9.28 -0.17
CA PRO A 187 9.04 10.14 -1.05
C PRO A 187 9.55 10.14 -2.50
N LEU A 188 10.88 10.05 -2.70
CA LEU A 188 11.48 10.01 -4.03
C LEU A 188 11.15 8.69 -4.74
N CYS A 189 11.27 7.57 -4.03
CA CYS A 189 10.89 6.26 -4.56
C CYS A 189 9.40 6.21 -4.93
N ARG A 190 8.55 6.74 -4.07
CA ARG A 190 7.10 6.83 -4.29
C ARG A 190 6.78 7.69 -5.52
N GLN A 191 7.44 8.85 -5.63
CA GLN A 191 7.29 9.75 -6.77
C GLN A 191 7.75 9.10 -8.07
N LEU A 192 8.88 8.38 -8.06
CA LEU A 192 9.39 7.64 -9.21
C LEU A 192 8.35 6.63 -9.69
N ILE A 193 7.95 5.70 -8.82
CA ILE A 193 6.97 4.65 -9.13
C ILE A 193 5.69 5.23 -9.75
N TYR A 194 5.16 6.31 -9.15
CA TYR A 194 3.94 6.94 -9.63
C TYR A 194 4.09 7.61 -10.99
N LYS A 195 5.20 8.31 -11.23
CA LYS A 195 5.47 8.93 -12.53
C LYS A 195 5.59 7.88 -13.63
N LEU A 196 6.30 6.78 -13.37
CA LEU A 196 6.43 5.67 -14.31
C LEU A 196 5.07 5.04 -14.60
N HIS A 197 4.27 4.81 -13.57
CA HIS A 197 2.90 4.29 -13.71
C HIS A 197 2.03 5.17 -14.61
N ASN A 198 1.93 6.47 -14.31
CA ASN A 198 1.10 7.39 -15.11
C ASN A 198 1.54 7.44 -16.57
N LYS A 199 2.86 7.39 -16.83
CA LYS A 199 3.35 7.36 -18.20
C LYS A 199 3.02 6.05 -18.91
N SER A 200 3.03 4.93 -18.19
CA SER A 200 2.66 3.62 -18.75
C SER A 200 1.17 3.51 -19.07
N GLU A 201 0.30 4.08 -18.23
CA GLU A 201 -1.15 4.09 -18.50
C GLU A 201 -1.55 5.10 -19.58
N GLY A 202 -0.81 6.21 -19.71
CA GLY A 202 -1.06 7.22 -20.74
C GLY A 202 -0.60 6.84 -22.15
N ALA A 203 0.02 5.68 -22.35
CA ALA A 203 0.39 5.21 -23.68
C ALA A 203 -0.86 4.73 -24.45
N PRO A 204 -1.01 5.10 -25.75
CA PRO A 204 -2.15 4.67 -26.55
C PRO A 204 -2.23 3.13 -26.56
N GLY A 205 -3.30 2.59 -25.96
CA GLY A 205 -3.49 1.14 -25.77
C GLY A 205 -3.71 0.68 -24.32
N PHE A 206 -3.69 1.59 -23.34
CA PHE A 206 -3.83 1.25 -21.91
C PHE A 206 -4.89 2.10 -21.17
N THR A 207 -6.13 2.16 -21.68
CA THR A 207 -7.24 2.72 -20.88
C THR A 207 -7.81 1.62 -19.97
N ASP A 208 -7.97 1.87 -18.66
CA ASP A 208 -9.24 2.40 -18.18
C ASP A 208 -9.13 3.14 -16.81
N PRO A 209 -8.69 4.41 -16.78
CA PRO A 209 -8.77 5.29 -15.61
C PRO A 209 -10.21 5.49 -15.10
N ILE A 210 -11.20 5.29 -15.98
CA ILE A 210 -12.63 5.48 -15.68
C ILE A 210 -13.11 4.41 -14.68
N LYS A 211 -12.55 3.20 -14.68
CA LYS A 211 -12.90 2.17 -13.68
C LYS A 211 -12.42 2.50 -12.27
N TRP A 212 -11.25 3.13 -12.13
CA TRP A 212 -10.73 3.49 -10.81
C TRP A 212 -11.37 4.78 -10.27
N ASN A 213 -11.57 5.79 -11.12
CA ASN A 213 -12.32 6.99 -10.72
C ASN A 213 -13.79 6.66 -10.41
N ASN A 214 -14.43 5.73 -11.14
CA ASN A 214 -15.75 5.22 -10.76
C ASN A 214 -15.74 4.42 -9.45
N PHE A 215 -14.66 3.70 -9.14
CA PHE A 215 -14.50 3.03 -7.86
C PHE A 215 -14.38 4.06 -6.71
N LEU A 216 -13.59 5.11 -6.90
CA LEU A 216 -13.43 6.20 -5.91
C LEU A 216 -14.68 7.08 -5.78
N HIS A 217 -15.42 7.37 -6.86
CA HIS A 217 -16.69 8.11 -6.81
C HIS A 217 -17.83 7.30 -6.18
N LYS A 218 -17.93 6.00 -6.48
CA LYS A 218 -18.89 5.11 -5.80
C LYS A 218 -18.53 4.91 -4.33
N LEU A 219 -17.24 4.97 -4.01
CA LEU A 219 -16.72 4.97 -2.65
C LEU A 219 -17.14 6.26 -1.93
N THR A 220 -16.83 7.45 -2.43
CA THR A 220 -17.19 8.73 -1.77
C THR A 220 -18.70 8.93 -1.61
N ALA A 221 -19.50 8.60 -2.64
CA ALA A 221 -20.96 8.70 -2.58
C ALA A 221 -21.59 7.75 -1.53
N LYS A 222 -21.04 6.55 -1.32
CA LYS A 222 -21.51 5.63 -0.28
C LYS A 222 -21.08 6.04 1.13
N LEU A 223 -19.96 6.73 1.24
CA LEU A 223 -19.40 7.17 2.52
C LEU A 223 -20.00 8.49 3.04
N LYS A 224 -20.94 9.10 2.29
CA LYS A 224 -21.50 10.43 2.57
C LYS A 224 -20.42 11.49 2.83
N ILE A 225 -19.27 11.36 2.18
CA ILE A 225 -18.23 12.39 2.20
C ILE A 225 -18.68 13.42 1.18
N ASP A 226 -19.25 14.51 1.67
CA ASP A 226 -19.71 15.61 0.85
C ASP A 226 -18.53 16.54 0.54
N PHE A 227 -18.13 16.59 -0.73
CA PHE A 227 -17.14 17.55 -1.22
C PHE A 227 -17.80 18.86 -1.70
N SER A 228 -19.13 18.99 -1.60
CA SER A 228 -19.83 20.22 -2.02
C SER A 228 -19.57 21.42 -1.10
N GLU A 229 -18.99 21.21 0.09
CA GLU A 229 -18.50 22.33 0.93
C GLU A 229 -17.19 22.96 0.42
N GLU A 230 -16.45 22.33 -0.53
CA GLU A 230 -15.26 22.96 -1.13
C GLU A 230 -15.57 23.88 -2.33
N THR A 231 -16.82 23.91 -2.82
CA THR A 231 -17.21 24.81 -3.92
C THR A 231 -17.51 26.25 -3.52
N GLU A 232 -17.64 26.57 -2.23
CA GLU A 232 -17.82 27.97 -1.78
C GLU A 232 -16.50 28.73 -1.56
N VAL A 233 -15.34 28.05 -1.55
CA VAL A 233 -14.04 28.71 -1.32
C VAL A 233 -13.44 29.30 -2.61
N ASP A 234 -13.92 28.89 -3.78
CA ASP A 234 -13.47 29.42 -5.08
C ASP A 234 -14.33 30.58 -5.62
N SER A 235 -15.53 30.83 -5.07
CA SER A 235 -16.34 32.01 -5.43
C SER A 235 -15.98 33.27 -4.62
N VAL A 236 -15.33 33.11 -3.45
CA VAL A 236 -14.85 34.22 -2.60
C VAL A 236 -13.44 34.69 -3.01
N ARG A 237 -12.73 33.94 -3.87
CA ARG A 237 -11.35 34.26 -4.29
C ARG A 237 -11.22 35.30 -5.40
N THR A 238 -12.30 35.70 -6.05
CA THR A 238 -12.28 36.70 -7.13
C THR A 238 -12.62 38.13 -6.70
N SER A 239 -12.87 38.41 -5.42
CA SER A 239 -13.34 39.74 -5.00
C SER A 239 -12.55 40.43 -3.88
N TYR A 240 -11.27 40.10 -3.64
CA TYR A 240 -10.48 40.84 -2.65
C TYR A 240 -9.01 41.03 -3.03
N LEU A 241 -8.74 42.17 -3.65
CA LEU A 241 -7.59 43.04 -3.39
C LEU A 241 -8.13 44.48 -3.42
N PRO A 242 -7.58 45.46 -2.68
CA PRO A 242 -6.73 45.41 -1.48
C PRO A 242 -7.28 46.31 -0.33
N SER A 243 -6.77 46.18 0.90
CA SER A 243 -6.38 47.32 1.78
C SER A 243 -6.01 46.89 3.21
N ARG A 244 -4.77 47.20 3.56
CA ARG A 244 -4.22 47.71 4.84
C ARG A 244 -4.92 47.41 6.19
N LEU A 245 -4.07 46.93 7.12
CA LEU A 245 -3.99 47.23 8.56
C LEU A 245 -5.21 46.92 9.44
N ASN A 246 -5.10 45.87 10.28
CA ASN A 246 -5.25 45.98 11.73
C ASN A 246 -4.73 44.72 12.45
N PRO A 247 -3.96 44.85 13.56
CA PRO A 247 -3.60 43.74 14.42
C PRO A 247 -4.62 43.62 15.56
N GLY A 248 -5.26 42.47 15.71
CA GLY A 248 -6.06 42.20 16.89
C GLY A 248 -7.20 41.23 16.66
N SER A 249 -6.94 39.94 16.86
CA SER A 249 -7.89 39.06 17.55
C SER A 249 -7.24 37.70 17.79
N SER A 250 -7.42 37.21 19.01
CA SER A 250 -6.98 35.92 19.50
C SER A 250 -7.91 34.82 18.99
N ASP A 251 -7.41 33.92 18.15
CA ASP A 251 -8.18 32.76 17.72
C ASP A 251 -7.75 31.48 18.45
N LYS A 252 -8.76 30.86 19.06
CA LYS A 252 -8.71 29.55 19.70
C LYS A 252 -8.43 28.49 18.63
N ALA A 253 -7.42 27.67 18.87
CA ALA A 253 -7.08 26.53 18.02
C ALA A 253 -8.23 25.49 18.02
N THR A 254 -8.99 25.46 16.93
CA THR A 254 -9.94 24.37 16.63
C THR A 254 -9.13 23.16 16.17
N GLN A 255 -9.06 22.13 17.03
CA GLN A 255 -8.47 20.85 16.66
C GLN A 255 -9.30 20.19 15.54
N LEU A 256 -8.72 20.07 14.35
CA LEU A 256 -9.25 19.24 13.27
C LEU A 256 -9.29 17.78 13.74
N LYS A 257 -10.48 17.21 13.92
CA LYS A 257 -10.67 15.77 14.08
C LYS A 257 -10.54 15.10 12.72
N LEU A 258 -9.58 14.18 12.61
CA LEU A 258 -9.39 13.32 11.44
C LEU A 258 -10.64 12.44 11.19
N PRO A 259 -10.96 12.06 9.94
CA PRO A 259 -12.17 11.31 9.63
C PRO A 259 -12.13 9.85 10.14
N LEU A 260 -13.28 9.40 10.61
CA LEU A 260 -13.53 8.13 11.32
C LEU A 260 -13.33 6.84 10.49
N GLU A 261 -12.86 5.81 11.21
CA GLU A 261 -12.58 4.40 10.86
C GLU A 261 -13.71 3.60 10.17
N GLY A 262 -14.92 4.15 10.03
CA GLY A 262 -16.10 3.43 9.54
C GLY A 262 -16.10 3.18 8.02
N THR A 263 -15.46 4.07 7.25
CA THR A 263 -15.56 4.13 5.80
C THR A 263 -14.83 2.96 5.10
N THR A 264 -13.71 2.52 5.65
CA THR A 264 -12.88 1.46 5.08
C THR A 264 -13.49 0.07 5.25
N ILE A 265 -14.26 -0.16 6.33
CA ILE A 265 -14.79 -1.48 6.70
C ILE A 265 -15.95 -1.94 5.79
N GLU A 266 -16.79 -1.02 5.33
CA GLU A 266 -17.97 -1.34 4.50
C GLU A 266 -17.62 -1.64 3.04
N VAL A 267 -16.55 -1.04 2.54
CA VAL A 267 -15.98 -1.28 1.21
C VAL A 267 -15.57 -2.73 1.05
N PHE A 268 -14.96 -3.31 2.08
CA PHE A 268 -14.43 -4.67 2.02
C PHE A 268 -15.49 -5.76 2.22
N LYS A 269 -16.62 -5.46 2.91
CA LYS A 269 -17.79 -6.36 3.00
C LYS A 269 -18.47 -6.56 1.64
N ASN A 270 -18.51 -5.52 0.79
CA ASN A 270 -19.12 -5.62 -0.54
C ASN A 270 -18.29 -6.48 -1.51
N VAL A 271 -16.95 -6.39 -1.45
CA VAL A 271 -16.04 -7.23 -2.26
C VAL A 271 -16.08 -8.70 -1.82
N GLU A 272 -16.19 -8.96 -0.51
CA GLU A 272 -16.39 -10.32 0.03
C GLU A 272 -17.73 -10.93 -0.44
N LYS A 273 -18.79 -10.12 -0.49
CA LYS A 273 -20.10 -10.54 -1.02
C LYS A 273 -20.03 -10.90 -2.52
N GLU A 274 -19.28 -10.13 -3.32
CA GLU A 274 -19.06 -10.44 -4.74
C GLU A 274 -18.21 -11.71 -4.95
N ALA A 275 -17.16 -11.90 -4.16
CA ALA A 275 -16.33 -13.11 -4.22
C ALA A 275 -17.09 -14.39 -3.80
N ILE A 276 -17.96 -14.29 -2.80
CA ILE A 276 -18.79 -15.41 -2.32
C ILE A 276 -19.92 -15.73 -3.30
N SER A 277 -20.45 -14.72 -4.02
CA SER A 277 -21.55 -14.89 -4.98
C SER A 277 -21.23 -15.69 -6.26
N GLY A 278 -20.03 -16.26 -6.38
CA GLY A 278 -19.69 -17.17 -7.49
C GLY A 278 -19.45 -16.51 -8.84
N ARG A 279 -19.59 -15.18 -8.98
CA ARG A 279 -19.32 -14.44 -10.24
C ARG A 279 -17.85 -14.46 -10.71
N LEU A 280 -16.94 -15.10 -9.96
CA LEU A 280 -15.50 -15.20 -10.27
C LEU A 280 -15.03 -16.63 -10.65
N GLN A 281 -15.94 -17.60 -10.79
CA GLN A 281 -15.58 -19.02 -10.96
C GLN A 281 -14.76 -19.36 -12.22
N ASN A 282 -14.65 -18.48 -13.22
CA ASN A 282 -13.91 -18.76 -14.47
C ASN A 282 -12.41 -18.37 -14.46
N ARG A 283 -11.77 -18.13 -13.31
CA ARG A 283 -10.35 -17.71 -13.26
C ARG A 283 -9.55 -18.42 -12.16
N SER A 284 -9.26 -19.71 -12.37
CA SER A 284 -8.53 -20.55 -11.39
C SER A 284 -7.09 -20.09 -11.11
N VAL A 285 -6.46 -19.38 -12.04
CA VAL A 285 -5.07 -18.88 -11.91
C VAL A 285 -5.00 -17.57 -11.12
N ARG A 286 -6.06 -16.74 -11.16
CA ARG A 286 -6.18 -15.53 -10.30
C ARG A 286 -6.21 -15.86 -8.82
N LEU A 287 -6.66 -17.06 -8.43
CA LEU A 287 -6.83 -17.45 -7.03
C LEU A 287 -5.52 -17.50 -6.23
N LYS A 288 -4.35 -17.67 -6.85
CA LYS A 288 -3.06 -17.69 -6.14
C LYS A 288 -2.56 -16.27 -5.81
N ASP A 289 -2.65 -15.35 -6.76
CA ASP A 289 -2.34 -13.93 -6.51
C ASP A 289 -3.44 -13.23 -5.71
N ASP A 290 -4.70 -13.65 -5.85
CA ASP A 290 -5.78 -13.25 -4.96
C ASP A 290 -5.54 -13.76 -3.54
N LYS A 291 -4.84 -14.90 -3.34
CA LYS A 291 -4.39 -15.33 -2.01
C LYS A 291 -3.29 -14.43 -1.48
N ALA A 292 -2.23 -14.12 -2.23
CA ALA A 292 -1.20 -13.16 -1.80
C ALA A 292 -1.80 -11.77 -1.50
N PHE A 293 -2.75 -11.32 -2.33
CA PHE A 293 -3.54 -10.11 -2.11
C PHE A 293 -4.45 -10.24 -0.88
N MET A 294 -5.08 -11.39 -0.63
CA MET A 294 -5.89 -11.64 0.57
C MET A 294 -5.04 -11.73 1.83
N VAL A 295 -3.80 -12.17 1.72
CA VAL A 295 -2.78 -12.16 2.78
C VAL A 295 -2.40 -10.73 3.08
N LEU A 296 -2.11 -9.92 2.06
CA LEU A 296 -1.85 -8.49 2.23
C LEU A 296 -3.07 -7.71 2.73
N LYS A 297 -4.27 -8.08 2.29
CA LYS A 297 -5.55 -7.55 2.76
C LYS A 297 -5.75 -7.88 4.23
N LYS A 298 -5.41 -9.09 4.69
CA LYS A 298 -5.40 -9.44 6.12
C LYS A 298 -4.32 -8.67 6.87
N ILE A 299 -3.12 -8.52 6.30
CA ILE A 299 -1.99 -7.74 6.82
C ILE A 299 -2.39 -6.27 7.07
N ILE A 300 -3.06 -5.62 6.12
CA ILE A 300 -3.46 -4.21 6.21
C ILE A 300 -4.72 -4.05 7.09
N LEU A 301 -5.70 -4.96 7.02
CA LEU A 301 -6.98 -4.85 7.74
C LEU A 301 -6.93 -5.26 9.21
N PHE A 302 -6.07 -6.20 9.62
CA PHE A 302 -5.93 -6.54 11.04
C PHE A 302 -5.31 -5.40 11.86
N SER A 303 -4.54 -4.52 11.21
CA SER A 303 -3.89 -3.38 11.85
C SER A 303 -4.80 -2.19 12.15
N ALA A 304 -5.94 -2.09 11.45
CA ALA A 304 -6.91 -1.00 11.63
C ALA A 304 -8.10 -1.34 12.54
N LYS A 305 -8.22 -2.58 13.02
CA LYS A 305 -9.36 -3.06 13.83
C LYS A 305 -9.08 -3.17 15.34
N THR A 306 -7.83 -2.98 15.76
CA THR A 306 -7.39 -3.23 17.15
C THR A 306 -6.92 -1.99 17.92
N SER A 307 -6.75 -0.86 17.23
CA SER A 307 -6.70 0.50 17.82
C SER A 307 -8.10 0.94 18.22
#